data_AF-A0A537Q257-F1
#
_entry.id   AF-A0A537Q257-F1
#
_cell.length_a   1.000
_cell.length_b   1.000
_cell.length_c   1.000
_cell.angle_alpha   90.00
_cell.angle_beta   90.00
_cell.angle_gamma   90.00
#
_symmetry.space_group_name_H-M   'P 1'
#
loop_
_entity.id
_entity.type
_entity.pdbx_description
1 polymer ?
#
loop_
_entity_poly.entity_id
_entity_poly.type
_entity_poly.pdbx_seq_one_letter_code
_entity_poly.pdbx_strand_id
1 'polypeptide(L)' 'MLSFERYIDGGSDRVETAIDTLVVAGWTGRDEAALRHHIEELAAIGVPRPSSVPVFYRISVANLTQADSIEVLGTD' A
#
# COMPACT_ATOMS: atom_id res chain seq x y z
N MET A 1 9.15 -12.84 -10.03
CA MET A 1 9.02 -11.75 -11.03
C MET A 1 7.54 -11.53 -11.23
N LEU A 2 7.10 -10.27 -11.31
CA LEU A 2 5.70 -9.97 -11.59
C LEU A 2 5.53 -9.76 -13.09
N SER A 3 4.44 -10.30 -13.64
CA SER A 3 4.16 -10.26 -15.07
C SER A 3 3.02 -9.30 -15.34
N PHE A 4 3.23 -8.30 -16.19
CA PHE A 4 2.19 -7.34 -16.56
C PHE A 4 1.94 -7.38 -18.06
N GLU A 5 0.69 -7.20 -18.46
CA GLU A 5 0.39 -6.74 -19.80
C GLU A 5 0.65 -5.24 -19.86
N ARG A 6 1.52 -4.82 -20.76
CA ARG A 6 1.86 -3.42 -20.98
C ARG A 6 1.25 -2.98 -22.29
N TYR A 7 0.45 -1.92 -22.22
CA TYR A 7 -0.08 -1.25 -23.40
C TYR A 7 0.90 -0.19 -23.88
N ILE A 8 1.25 -0.26 -25.15
CA ILE A 8 2.08 0.71 -25.87
C ILE A 8 1.25 1.23 -27.05
N ASP A 9 1.62 2.38 -27.62
CA ASP A 9 0.83 2.94 -28.73
C ASP A 9 0.74 1.94 -29.90
N GLY A 10 -0.49 1.56 -30.25
CA GLY A 10 -0.78 0.58 -31.30
C GLY A 10 -0.60 -0.91 -30.94
N GLY A 11 -0.36 -1.29 -29.68
CA GLY A 11 -0.26 -2.71 -29.31
C GLY A 11 -0.11 -3.00 -27.81
N SER A 12 0.04 -4.29 -27.48
CA SER A 12 0.42 -4.72 -26.13
C SER A 12 1.50 -5.80 -26.17
N ASP A 13 2.31 -5.83 -25.13
CA ASP A 13 3.25 -6.91 -24.89
C ASP A 13 3.24 -7.35 -23.42
N ARG A 14 3.94 -8.45 -23.12
CA ARG A 14 4.10 -8.94 -21.76
C ARG A 14 5.47 -8.58 -21.24
N VAL A 15 5.50 -7.92 -20.09
CA VAL A 15 6.74 -7.51 -19.40
C VAL A 15 6.83 -8.20 -18.05
N GLU A 16 8.02 -8.67 -17.74
CA GLU A 16 8.36 -9.22 -16.44
C GLU A 16 9.21 -8.20 -15.67
N THR A 17 8.83 -7.93 -14.42
CA THR A 17 9.50 -6.92 -13.59
C THR A 17 9.93 -7.54 -12.26
N ALA A 18 11.21 -7.41 -11.94
CA ALA A 18 11.72 -7.67 -10.60
C ALA A 18 11.51 -6.43 -9.73
N ILE A 19 10.92 -6.61 -8.54
CA ILE A 19 10.70 -5.55 -7.58
C ILE A 19 11.51 -5.88 -6.33
N ASP A 20 12.48 -5.04 -6.00
CA ASP A 20 13.38 -5.27 -4.85
C ASP A 20 13.00 -4.45 -3.62
N THR A 21 12.04 -3.54 -3.75
CA THR A 21 11.64 -2.63 -2.67
C THR A 21 10.15 -2.35 -2.71
N LEU A 22 9.51 -2.43 -1.55
CA LEU A 22 8.10 -2.10 -1.35
C LEU A 22 7.96 -1.10 -0.20
N VAL A 23 7.34 0.04 -0.50
CA VAL A 23 7.08 1.11 0.47
C VAL A 23 5.59 1.46 0.42
N VAL A 24 4.94 1.48 1.59
CA VAL A 24 3.55 1.91 1.74
C VAL A 24 3.54 3.30 2.37
N ALA A 25 2.77 4.20 1.78
CA ALA A 25 2.53 5.53 2.33
C ALA A 25 1.15 5.60 2.98
N GLY A 26 1.10 5.89 4.28
CA GLY A 26 -0.14 6.12 5.02
C GLY A 26 -0.42 7.62 5.19
N TRP A 27 -1.69 7.96 5.41
CA TRP A 27 -2.13 9.33 5.68
C TRP A 27 -1.78 10.33 4.57
N THR A 28 -1.92 9.92 3.31
CA THR A 28 -1.51 10.70 2.13
C THR A 28 -2.64 11.57 1.55
N GLY A 29 -3.71 11.80 2.31
CA GLY A 29 -4.85 12.60 1.88
C GLY A 29 -4.45 14.05 1.54
N ARG A 30 -5.01 14.58 0.44
CA ARG A 30 -4.78 15.98 0.02
C ARG A 30 -5.57 17.00 0.86
N ASP A 31 -6.72 16.61 1.38
CA ASP A 31 -7.53 17.42 2.27
C ASP A 31 -7.02 17.24 3.70
N GLU A 32 -6.30 18.24 4.21
CA GLU A 32 -5.74 18.19 5.56
C GLU A 32 -6.83 18.14 6.63
N ALA A 33 -7.96 18.83 6.44
CA ALA A 33 -9.02 18.86 7.44
C ALA A 33 -9.70 17.50 7.57
N ALA A 34 -10.04 16.86 6.45
CA ALA A 34 -10.60 15.51 6.44
C ALA A 34 -9.61 14.48 7.02
N LEU A 35 -8.33 14.62 6.71
CA LEU A 35 -7.28 13.77 7.25
C LEU A 35 -7.14 13.91 8.78
N ARG A 36 -7.14 15.14 9.29
CA ARG A 36 -7.08 15.43 10.73
C ARG A 36 -8.28 14.85 11.47
N HIS A 37 -9.48 15.04 10.91
CA HIS A 37 -10.71 14.47 11.47
C HIS A 37 -10.63 12.94 11.59
N HIS A 38 -10.14 12.26 10.56
CA HIS A 38 -9.99 10.80 10.58
C HIS A 38 -8.94 10.32 11.59
N ILE A 39 -7.83 11.07 11.77
CA ILE A 39 -6.85 10.78 12.84
C ILE A 39 -7.50 10.90 14.22
N GLU A 40 -8.37 11.88 14.43
CA GLU A 40 -9.08 12.08 15.70
C GLU A 40 -10.12 10.99 15.96
N GLU A 41 -10.88 10.58 14.94
CA GLU A 41 -11.82 9.46 14.99
C GLU A 41 -11.12 8.17 15.43
N LEU A 42 -10.00 7.83 14.80
CA LEU A 42 -9.23 6.64 15.13
C LEU A 42 -8.59 6.72 16.51
N ALA A 43 -8.10 7.90 16.92
CA ALA A 43 -7.57 8.11 18.26
C ALA A 43 -8.65 7.90 19.35
N ALA A 44 -9.90 8.27 19.07
CA ALA A 44 -11.02 8.09 20.00
C ALA A 44 -11.32 6.61 20.30
N ILE A 45 -11.04 5.69 19.37
CA ILE A 45 -11.17 4.24 19.56
C ILE A 45 -9.88 3.56 20.03
N GLY A 46 -8.86 4.35 20.41
CA GLY A 46 -7.60 3.84 20.95
C GLY A 46 -6.54 3.48 19.91
N VAL A 47 -6.76 3.78 18.63
CA VAL A 47 -5.72 3.60 17.59
C VAL A 47 -4.68 4.71 17.75
N PRO A 48 -3.38 4.38 17.88
CA PRO A 48 -2.33 5.39 18.00
C PRO A 48 -2.28 6.33 16.80
N ARG A 49 -2.05 7.63 17.07
CA ARG A 49 -1.80 8.62 16.03
C ARG A 49 -0.51 8.29 15.28
N PRO A 50 -0.41 8.62 13.97
CA PRO A 50 0.84 8.43 13.24
C PRO A 50 1.95 9.35 13.76
N SER A 51 3.20 8.91 13.62
CA SER A 51 4.38 9.69 13.99
C SER A 51 4.69 10.84 13.02
N SER A 52 4.20 10.76 11.78
CA SER A 52 4.30 11.80 10.76
C SER A 52 3.13 11.73 9.78
N VAL A 53 2.86 12.83 9.09
CA VAL A 53 1.84 12.89 8.04
C VAL A 53 2.46 13.54 6.80
N PRO A 54 2.62 12.80 5.68
CA PRO A 54 2.39 11.36 5.54
C PRO A 54 3.42 10.52 6.31
N VAL A 55 3.14 9.22 6.47
CA VAL A 55 4.07 8.24 7.04
C VAL A 55 4.46 7.23 5.97
N PHE A 56 5.71 6.78 5.96
CA PHE A 56 6.20 5.78 5.01
C PHE A 56 6.75 4.57 5.75
N TYR A 57 6.28 3.37 5.37
CA TYR A 57 6.72 2.10 5.93
C TYR A 57 7.36 1.26 4.83
N ARG A 58 8.57 0.75 5.10
CA ARG A 58 9.14 -0.33 4.29
C ARG A 58 8.50 -1.64 4.75
N ILE A 59 8.03 -2.43 3.80
CA ILE A 59 7.47 -3.75 4.07
C ILE A 59 8.14 -4.80 3.19
N SER A 60 7.97 -6.07 3.54
CA SER A 60 8.51 -7.17 2.75
C SER A 60 7.93 -7.15 1.34
N VAL A 61 8.80 -7.25 0.33
CA VAL A 61 8.44 -7.43 -1.08
C VAL A 61 7.56 -8.67 -1.29
N ALA A 62 7.67 -9.68 -0.43
CA ALA A 62 6.83 -10.88 -0.51
C ALA A 62 5.32 -10.59 -0.38
N ASN A 63 4.93 -9.42 0.17
CA ASN A 63 3.53 -8.99 0.21
C ASN A 63 3.03 -8.46 -1.15
N LEU A 64 3.92 -8.15 -2.10
CA LEU A 64 3.53 -7.77 -3.47
C LEU A 64 3.44 -9.03 -4.32
N THR A 65 2.21 -9.44 -4.60
CA THR A 65 1.91 -10.69 -5.31
C THR A 65 0.79 -10.51 -6.33
N GLN A 66 0.74 -11.39 -7.32
CA GLN A 66 -0.36 -11.54 -8.27
C GLN A 66 -1.17 -12.83 -8.01
N ALA A 67 -0.95 -13.51 -6.89
CA ALA A 67 -1.74 -14.64 -6.46
C ALA A 67 -3.15 -14.20 -6.02
N ASP A 68 -4.14 -15.08 -6.19
CA ASP A 68 -5.54 -14.80 -5.85
C ASP A 68 -5.81 -14.74 -4.33
N SER A 69 -4.86 -15.23 -3.52
CA SER A 69 -4.97 -15.26 -2.06
C SER A 69 -3.62 -15.05 -1.40
N ILE A 70 -3.65 -14.52 -0.17
CA ILE A 70 -2.48 -14.41 0.72
C ILE A 70 -2.75 -15.15 2.03
N GLU A 71 -1.70 -15.60 2.67
CA GLU A 71 -1.75 -16.17 4.02
C GLU A 71 -1.32 -15.11 5.03
N VAL A 72 -2.07 -15.00 6.13
CA VAL A 72 -1.80 -14.05 7.22
C VAL A 72 -1.90 -14.77 8.56
N LEU A 73 -1.13 -14.31 9.54
CA LEU A 73 -1.27 -14.78 10.91
C LEU A 73 -2.53 -14.16 11.53
N GLY A 74 -3.40 -14.99 12.07
CA GLY A 74 -4.63 -14.59 12.77
C GLY A 74 -5.07 -15.66 13.75
N THR A 75 -5.97 -15.30 14.66
CA THR A 75 -6.75 -16.31 15.39
C THR A 75 -7.86 -16.81 14.47
N ASP A 76 -8.22 -18.10 14.59
CA ASP A 76 -9.41 -18.65 13.93
C ASP A 76 -10.67 -17.82 14.21
#